data_AF-T1C5I2-F1
#
_entry.id   AF-T1C5I2-F1
#
_cell.length_a   1.000
_cell.length_b   1.000
_cell.length_c   1.000
_cell.angle_alpha   90.00
_cell.angle_beta   90.00
_cell.angle_gamma   90.00
#
_symmetry.space_group_name_H-M   'P 1'
#
loop_
_entity.id
_entity.type
_entity.pdbx_description
1 polymer ?
#
loop_
_entity_poly.entity_id
_entity_poly.type
_entity_poly.pdbx_seq_one_letter_code
_entity_poly.pdbx_strand_id
1 'polypeptide(L)'
;GKEILRPESSGIFRKSIGELKGQISDWRASIGGSDRGVHVVEFTDHYEMHVDHYDPGKNPLKHLMFDSPRYGFALGALTIGIGAIMACFRKN
;
A
#
# COMPACT_ATOMS: atom_id res chain seq x y z
N GLY A 1 -25.85 16.83 11.95
CA GLY A 1 -24.37 16.89 11.92
C GLY A 1 -23.93 17.34 10.54
N LYS A 2 -22.75 17.96 10.41
CA LYS A 2 -22.19 18.31 9.10
C LYS A 2 -21.70 17.02 8.44
N GLU A 3 -22.20 16.72 7.25
CA GLU A 3 -21.76 15.56 6.47
C GLU A 3 -20.29 15.76 6.07
N ILE A 4 -19.45 14.75 6.32
CA ILE A 4 -18.06 14.74 5.89
C ILE A 4 -18.05 14.17 4.47
N LEU A 5 -17.54 14.94 3.51
CA LEU A 5 -17.40 14.49 2.13
C LEU A 5 -16.49 13.27 2.06
N ARG A 6 -16.98 12.20 1.41
CA ARG A 6 -16.26 10.94 1.27
C ARG A 6 -15.13 11.07 0.23
N PRO A 7 -14.01 10.34 0.37
CA PRO A 7 -12.89 10.41 -0.59
C PRO A 7 -13.31 10.20 -2.05
N GLU A 8 -14.22 9.24 -2.29
CA GLU A 8 -14.79 8.94 -3.62
C GLU A 8 -15.49 10.13 -4.30
N SER A 9 -16.06 11.04 -3.52
CA SER A 9 -16.79 12.20 -4.04
C SER A 9 -15.87 13.34 -4.53
N SER A 10 -14.59 13.28 -4.18
CA SER A 10 -13.63 14.35 -4.49
C SER A 10 -13.16 14.35 -5.96
N GLY A 11 -13.24 13.22 -6.66
CA GLY A 11 -12.59 13.01 -7.95
C GLY A 11 -11.05 12.94 -7.90
N ILE A 12 -10.45 13.10 -6.71
CA ILE A 12 -8.99 13.10 -6.50
C ILE A 12 -8.51 11.71 -6.07
N PHE A 13 -9.26 11.07 -5.19
CA PHE A 13 -8.89 9.78 -4.62
C PHE A 13 -9.47 8.61 -5.40
N ARG A 14 -8.66 7.58 -5.61
CA ARG A 14 -9.05 6.28 -6.15
C ARG A 14 -9.04 5.22 -5.04
N LYS A 15 -9.93 4.24 -5.13
CA LYS A 15 -9.92 3.10 -4.21
C LYS A 15 -8.64 2.29 -4.40
N SER A 16 -8.10 1.76 -3.30
CA SER A 16 -6.86 0.98 -3.29
C SER A 16 -6.94 -0.16 -2.27
N ILE A 17 -5.88 -0.96 -2.20
CA ILE A 17 -5.73 -2.02 -1.20
C ILE A 17 -4.47 -1.72 -0.41
N GLY A 18 -4.63 -1.43 0.88
CA GLY A 18 -3.54 -1.20 1.82
C GLY A 18 -3.22 -2.44 2.67
N GLU A 19 -2.32 -2.25 3.62
CA GLU A 19 -2.06 -3.21 4.69
C GLU A 19 -3.32 -3.40 5.54
N LEU A 20 -3.72 -4.64 5.81
CA LEU A 20 -4.90 -4.92 6.65
C LEU A 20 -4.64 -4.52 8.12
N LYS A 21 -5.34 -3.49 8.57
CA LYS A 21 -5.30 -2.90 9.93
C LYS A 21 -6.68 -2.84 10.60
N GLY A 22 -7.71 -3.36 9.95
CA GLY A 22 -9.11 -3.26 10.40
C GLY A 22 -9.89 -2.11 9.75
N GLN A 23 -9.32 -1.47 8.73
CA GLN A 23 -9.98 -0.46 7.92
C GLN A 23 -11.08 -1.09 7.04
N ILE A 24 -12.10 -0.29 6.71
CA ILE A 24 -13.19 -0.67 5.80
C ILE A 24 -12.89 -0.31 4.34
N SER A 25 -11.97 0.63 4.10
CA SER A 25 -11.50 0.98 2.75
C SER A 25 -10.17 1.73 2.80
N ASP A 26 -9.41 1.63 1.71
CA ASP A 26 -8.20 2.42 1.49
C ASP A 26 -8.36 3.27 0.23
N TRP A 27 -7.90 4.52 0.29
CA TRP A 27 -8.03 5.50 -0.78
C TRP A 27 -6.68 6.16 -1.04
N ARG A 28 -6.33 6.36 -2.32
CA ARG A 28 -5.03 6.94 -2.70
C ARG A 28 -5.18 8.05 -3.73
N ALA A 29 -4.29 9.02 -3.67
CA ALA A 29 -4.17 10.07 -4.67
C ALA A 29 -2.70 10.37 -4.97
N SER A 30 -2.38 10.59 -6.25
CA SER A 30 -1.03 10.98 -6.66
C SER A 30 -0.82 12.48 -6.44
N ILE A 31 0.33 12.88 -5.89
CA ILE A 31 0.72 14.29 -5.81
C ILE A 31 1.44 14.68 -7.12
N GLY A 32 0.82 15.57 -7.91
CA GLY A 32 1.38 16.05 -9.17
C GLY A 32 2.76 16.71 -9.00
N GLY A 33 3.65 16.51 -9.97
CA GLY A 33 5.01 17.09 -9.95
C GLY A 33 5.97 16.46 -8.93
N SER A 34 5.60 15.35 -8.28
CA SER A 34 6.46 14.61 -7.35
C SER A 34 6.27 13.11 -7.48
N ASP A 35 7.15 12.33 -6.85
CA ASP A 35 6.99 10.87 -6.71
C ASP A 35 6.06 10.48 -5.55
N ARG A 36 5.50 11.44 -4.81
CA ARG A 36 4.72 11.18 -3.58
C ARG A 36 3.26 10.86 -3.88
N GLY A 37 2.63 10.19 -2.92
CA GLY A 37 1.20 9.88 -2.92
C GLY A 37 0.57 10.16 -1.56
N VAL A 38 -0.72 10.46 -1.53
CA VAL A 38 -1.52 10.53 -0.30
C VAL A 38 -2.26 9.21 -0.15
N HIS A 39 -2.22 8.64 1.04
CA HIS A 39 -2.96 7.44 1.41
C HIS A 39 -3.89 7.76 2.58
N VAL A 40 -5.17 7.50 2.37
CA VAL A 40 -6.24 7.67 3.35
C VAL A 40 -6.80 6.30 3.68
N VAL A 41 -6.81 5.99 4.97
CA VAL A 41 -7.31 4.74 5.54
C VAL A 41 -8.63 5.07 6.23
N GLU A 42 -9.72 4.43 5.80
CA GLU A 42 -11.07 4.66 6.29
C GLU A 42 -11.45 3.57 7.30
N PHE A 43 -11.71 3.97 8.55
CA PHE A 43 -12.29 3.12 9.58
C PHE A 43 -13.77 3.47 9.76
N THR A 44 -14.47 2.69 10.59
CA THR A 44 -15.90 2.91 10.85
C THR A 44 -16.19 4.24 11.57
N ASP A 45 -15.24 4.76 12.33
CA ASP A 45 -15.40 5.90 13.23
C ASP A 45 -14.43 7.06 12.95
N HIS A 46 -13.39 6.84 12.13
CA HIS A 46 -12.40 7.87 11.81
C HIS A 46 -11.68 7.59 10.47
N TYR A 47 -10.86 8.55 10.05
CA TYR A 47 -9.90 8.40 8.96
C TYR A 47 -8.48 8.59 9.49
N GLU A 48 -7.54 7.80 8.98
CA GLU A 48 -6.11 8.09 9.08
C GLU A 48 -5.58 8.54 7.72
N MET A 49 -4.60 9.44 7.70
CA MET A 49 -3.98 9.92 6.47
C MET A 49 -2.47 10.01 6.64
N HIS A 50 -1.73 9.59 5.62
CA HIS A 50 -0.29 9.83 5.49
C HIS A 50 0.11 10.14 4.05
N VAL A 51 1.30 10.70 3.89
CA VAL A 51 1.94 10.92 2.59
C VAL A 51 3.03 9.88 2.44
N ASP A 52 2.90 9.04 1.42
CA ASP A 52 3.95 8.11 1.01
C ASP A 52 5.12 8.89 0.42
N HIS A 53 6.35 8.46 0.75
CA HIS A 53 7.54 8.96 0.06
C HIS A 53 7.49 8.63 -1.42
N TYR A 54 6.99 7.43 -1.75
CA TYR A 54 6.82 6.95 -3.11
C TYR A 54 5.39 6.46 -3.32
N ASP A 55 4.68 7.08 -4.26
CA ASP A 55 3.38 6.61 -4.73
C ASP A 55 3.56 5.21 -5.36
N PRO A 56 2.83 4.19 -4.90
CA PRO A 56 2.93 2.84 -5.46
C PRO A 56 2.55 2.77 -6.94
N GLY A 57 1.74 3.71 -7.44
CA GLY A 57 1.39 3.80 -8.86
C GLY A 57 2.49 4.39 -9.73
N LYS A 58 3.49 5.07 -9.15
CA LYS A 58 4.63 5.66 -9.86
C LYS A 58 5.91 4.85 -9.65
N ASN A 59 6.22 4.50 -8.40
CA ASN A 59 7.45 3.84 -7.99
C ASN A 59 7.17 2.67 -7.03
N PRO A 60 6.56 1.56 -7.49
CA PRO A 60 6.10 0.47 -6.62
C PRO A 60 7.23 -0.20 -5.82
N LEU A 61 8.42 -0.36 -6.41
CA LEU A 61 9.54 -0.99 -5.72
C LEU A 61 10.07 -0.11 -4.58
N LYS A 62 10.21 1.20 -4.82
CA LYS A 62 10.63 2.13 -3.78
C LYS A 62 9.57 2.26 -2.68
N HIS A 63 8.28 2.27 -3.06
CA HIS A 63 7.19 2.23 -2.08
C HIS A 63 7.31 1.02 -1.14
N LEU A 64 7.56 -0.17 -1.71
CA LEU A 64 7.73 -1.38 -0.91
C LEU A 64 8.93 -1.30 0.05
N MET A 65 10.04 -0.71 -0.39
CA MET A 65 11.27 -0.63 0.42
C MET A 65 11.21 0.46 1.50
N PHE A 66 10.61 1.61 1.20
CA PHE A 66 10.66 2.80 2.07
C PHE A 66 9.37 3.03 2.86
N ASP A 67 8.21 2.78 2.26
CA ASP A 67 6.91 3.05 2.88
C ASP A 67 6.25 1.76 3.43
N SER A 68 6.58 0.59 2.89
CA SER A 68 6.01 -0.71 3.31
C SER A 68 7.06 -1.82 3.60
N PRO A 69 8.15 -1.54 4.35
CA PRO A 69 9.30 -2.44 4.48
C PRO A 69 8.94 -3.83 5.01
N ARG A 70 7.94 -3.93 5.91
CA ARG A 70 7.44 -5.20 6.44
C ARG A 70 6.99 -6.17 5.35
N TYR A 71 6.25 -5.67 4.36
CA TYR A 71 5.80 -6.48 3.21
C TYR A 71 6.95 -6.82 2.27
N GLY A 72 7.92 -5.91 2.11
CA GLY A 72 9.15 -6.18 1.37
C GLY A 72 9.90 -7.39 1.94
N PHE A 73 10.06 -7.43 3.27
CA PHE A 73 10.69 -8.58 3.95
C PHE A 73 9.86 -9.86 3.81
N ALA A 74 8.54 -9.80 3.97
CA ALA A 74 7.67 -10.97 3.84
C ALA A 74 7.75 -11.60 2.43
N LEU A 75 7.70 -10.79 1.38
CA LEU A 75 7.87 -11.21 -0.02
C LEU A 75 9.27 -11.79 -0.27
N GLY A 76 10.32 -11.15 0.26
CA GLY A 76 11.69 -11.64 0.16
C GLY A 76 11.87 -13.01 0.82
N ALA A 77 11.36 -13.19 2.03
CA ALA A 77 11.44 -14.46 2.75
C ALA A 77 10.71 -15.59 2.00
N LEU A 78 9.51 -15.31 1.47
CA LEU A 78 8.73 -16.29 0.72
C LEU A 78 9.46 -16.75 -0.56
N THR A 79 10.03 -15.80 -1.31
CA THR A 79 10.75 -16.12 -2.55
C THR A 79 12.01 -16.96 -2.29
N ILE A 80 12.77 -16.65 -1.24
CA ILE A 80 13.92 -17.46 -0.81
C ILE A 80 13.48 -18.88 -0.40
N GLY A 81 12.40 -18.99 0.38
CA GLY A 81 11.85 -20.27 0.83
C GLY A 81 11.45 -21.17 -0.34
N ILE A 82 10.70 -20.64 -1.30
CA ILE A 82 10.30 -21.38 -2.52
C ILE A 82 11.55 -21.78 -3.32
N GLY A 83 12.51 -20.87 -3.50
CA GLY A 83 13.75 -21.15 -4.21
C GLY A 83 14.56 -22.29 -3.57
N ALA A 84 14.67 -22.30 -2.25
CA ALA A 84 15.34 -23.36 -1.50
C ALA A 84 14.62 -24.71 -1.66
N ILE A 85 13.29 -24.73 -1.57
CA ILE A 85 12.48 -25.93 -1.78
C ILE A 85 12.68 -26.48 -3.20
N MET A 86 12.60 -25.63 -4.22
CA MET A 86 12.82 -26.02 -5.61
C MET A 86 14.24 -26.55 -5.85
N ALA A 87 15.25 -25.96 -5.21
CA ALA A 87 16.63 -26.44 -5.28
C ALA A 87 16.81 -27.83 -4.63
N CYS A 88 16.11 -28.11 -3.53
CA CYS A 88 16.06 -29.45 -2.93
C CYS A 88 15.42 -30.47 -3.87
N PHE A 89 14.30 -30.13 -4.52
CA PHE A 89 13.64 -31.04 -5.48
C PHE A 89 14.47 -31.29 -6.75
N ARG A 90 15.30 -30.34 -7.18
CA ARG A 90 16.16 -30.52 -8.38
C ARG A 90 17.38 -31.42 -8.15
N LYS A 91 17.68 -31.78 -6.90
CA LYS A 91 18.82 -32.62 -6.51
C LYS A 91 18.47 -34.10 -6.33
N ASN A 92 17.20 -34.47 -6.43
CA ASN A 92 16.69 -35.85 -6.41
C ASN A 92 16.38 -36.30 -7.84
#